data_AF-A0A226DAB5-F1
#
_entry.id   AF-A0A226DAB5-F1
#
_cell.length_a   1.000
_cell.length_b   1.000
_cell.length_c   1.000
_cell.angle_alpha   90.00
_cell.angle_beta   90.00
_cell.angle_gamma   90.00
#
_symmetry.space_group_name_H-M   'P 1'
#
loop_
_entity.id
_entity.type
_entity.pdbx_description
1 polymer ?
#
loop_
_entity_poly.entity_id
_entity_poly.type
_entity_poly.pdbx_seq_one_letter_code
_entity_poly.pdbx_strand_id
1 'polypeptide(L)'
;MASIGAILMLLQILSKFFLIGCATAEKPKQSDQAILDLIESKLTEYLYLFENCTTVMFTNTDLTWGSSNKKTKLGPIVLLDYKIHWHSTTRCLMYDQISLHRYRNKAPHCWATFLILPEKLDMFGIRIHYFIEQPLFCLIYPLEYFIFFTAKPKNAEGFLTRNYGQDLYNYVSLREFLIVDATKLGEYESVLRISYLNIYHMKSRPAGVESSEEWYTVVCLPVDCLHNLIILGRNLSRLNKYFWTGNNLFHKDLLNTGDLFAQNKLYQSHHRYRQLANLTSFNRFLSYWILEDLLTYDLSNFTPIYSIPPVYKINWRYSQTGSYYLVYDNEPFSFVSCYQTISNTAMLTSLSSPFDWASWRCLGISCGMVVLILTVVHRKVISDSIYLVVGITIENSVIASQSTYEIRTGKKKYHSVGLYTIIAVWTIFVGTVLTNWYKTCFTMEMIVLEILVHV
;
A
#
# COMPACT_ATOMS: atom_id res chain seq x y z
N MET A 1 68.57 16.69 27.85
CA MET A 1 67.98 15.36 27.61
C MET A 1 66.50 15.40 27.19
N ALA A 2 65.67 16.36 27.61
CA ALA A 2 64.26 16.45 27.20
C ALA A 2 64.01 16.74 25.69
N SER A 3 64.97 17.37 24.99
CA SER A 3 64.83 17.75 23.57
C SER A 3 64.96 16.56 22.60
N ILE A 4 65.75 15.54 22.94
CA ILE A 4 65.98 14.38 22.06
C ILE A 4 64.74 13.46 22.00
N GLY A 5 63.99 13.37 23.10
CA GLY A 5 62.75 12.59 23.14
C GLY A 5 61.63 13.16 22.25
N ALA A 6 61.53 14.49 22.17
CA ALA A 6 60.55 15.14 21.30
C ALA A 6 60.86 14.92 19.81
N ILE A 7 62.14 14.96 19.44
CA ILE A 7 62.59 14.71 18.06
C ILE A 7 62.34 13.26 17.64
N LEU A 8 62.59 12.29 18.53
CA LEU A 8 62.31 10.87 18.26
C LEU A 8 60.81 10.57 18.13
N MET A 9 59.96 11.21 18.94
CA MET A 9 58.50 11.09 18.77
C MET A 9 58.01 11.72 17.46
N LEU A 10 58.55 12.87 17.06
CA LEU A 10 58.18 13.50 15.79
C LEU A 10 58.59 12.64 14.59
N LEU A 11 59.76 12.00 14.66
CA LEU A 11 60.25 11.08 13.62
C LEU A 11 59.40 9.81 13.50
N GLN A 12 58.87 9.27 14.61
CA GLN A 12 57.94 8.13 14.56
C GLN A 12 56.57 8.51 14.00
N ILE A 13 56.09 9.72 14.27
CA ILE A 13 54.84 10.23 13.69
C ILE A 13 55.03 10.50 12.20
N LEU A 14 56.13 11.12 11.81
CA LEU A 14 56.46 11.38 10.41
C LEU A 14 56.71 10.09 9.62
N SER A 15 57.36 9.07 10.21
CA SER A 15 57.54 7.79 9.50
C SER A 15 56.21 7.08 9.26
N LYS A 16 55.25 7.18 10.20
CA LYS A 16 53.89 6.66 10.00
C LYS A 16 53.09 7.46 8.96
N PHE A 17 53.34 8.77 8.83
CA PHE A 17 52.72 9.60 7.79
C PHE A 17 53.32 9.35 6.39
N PHE A 18 54.64 9.12 6.29
CA PHE A 18 55.31 8.85 5.02
C PHE A 18 55.26 7.36 4.59
N LEU A 19 54.91 6.44 5.51
CA LEU A 19 54.59 5.04 5.19
C LEU A 19 53.12 4.83 4.78
N ILE A 20 52.33 5.90 4.65
CA ILE A 20 51.14 5.87 3.78
C ILE A 20 51.68 5.83 2.37
N GLY A 21 52.04 4.62 1.94
CA GLY A 21 52.57 4.36 0.62
C GLY A 21 51.67 5.01 -0.42
N CYS A 22 52.28 5.68 -1.38
CA CYS A 22 51.69 5.80 -2.71
C CYS A 22 51.29 4.39 -3.11
N ALA A 23 50.02 4.05 -2.93
CA ALA A 23 49.42 2.88 -3.53
C ALA A 23 49.63 3.08 -5.03
N THR A 24 50.67 2.46 -5.57
CA THR A 24 50.87 2.38 -7.01
C THR A 24 49.59 1.80 -7.53
N ALA A 25 48.82 2.60 -8.28
CA ALA A 25 47.59 2.18 -8.91
C ALA A 25 47.91 0.93 -9.72
N GLU A 26 47.59 -0.23 -9.15
CA GLU A 26 47.89 -1.52 -9.73
C GLU A 26 47.13 -1.53 -11.05
N LYS A 27 47.86 -1.60 -12.16
CA LYS A 27 47.21 -1.67 -13.47
C LYS A 27 46.23 -2.86 -13.42
N PRO A 28 44.97 -2.68 -13.82
CA PRO A 28 43.98 -3.74 -13.76
C PRO A 28 44.55 -4.97 -14.47
N LYS A 29 44.50 -6.12 -13.81
CA LYS A 29 44.93 -7.38 -14.42
C LYS A 29 44.11 -7.56 -15.69
N GLN A 30 44.69 -8.11 -16.75
CA GLN A 30 44.05 -8.26 -18.06
C GLN A 30 42.66 -8.95 -18.00
N SER A 31 42.40 -9.76 -16.96
CA SER A 31 41.08 -10.33 -16.63
C SER A 31 40.01 -9.29 -16.32
N ASP A 32 40.36 -8.20 -15.65
CA ASP A 32 39.41 -7.25 -15.08
C ASP A 32 38.84 -6.31 -16.13
N GLN A 33 39.61 -6.02 -17.19
CA GLN A 33 39.13 -5.24 -18.33
C GLN A 33 38.16 -6.06 -19.18
N ALA A 34 38.48 -7.34 -19.44
CA ALA A 34 37.58 -8.23 -20.19
C ALA A 34 36.21 -8.38 -19.50
N ILE A 35 36.18 -8.44 -18.17
CA ILE A 35 34.93 -8.46 -17.40
C ILE A 35 34.18 -7.12 -17.55
N LEU A 36 34.87 -5.97 -17.52
CA LEU A 36 34.24 -4.66 -17.71
C LEU A 36 33.61 -4.52 -19.11
N ASP A 37 34.33 -4.92 -20.16
CA ASP A 37 33.84 -4.88 -21.53
C ASP A 37 32.61 -5.80 -21.69
N LEU A 38 32.64 -6.97 -21.05
CA LEU A 38 31.53 -7.91 -21.03
C LEU A 38 30.32 -7.34 -20.28
N ILE A 39 30.54 -6.71 -19.12
CA ILE A 39 29.50 -5.98 -18.38
C ILE A 39 28.91 -4.89 -19.27
N GLU A 40 29.72 -4.05 -19.90
CA GLU A 40 29.21 -2.98 -20.77
C GLU A 40 28.31 -3.53 -21.89
N SER A 41 28.71 -4.64 -22.50
CA SER A 41 27.94 -5.29 -23.56
C SER A 41 26.60 -5.88 -23.09
N LYS A 42 26.56 -6.46 -21.88
CA LYS A 42 25.42 -7.25 -21.37
C LYS A 42 24.54 -6.53 -20.35
N LEU A 43 25.06 -5.50 -19.69
CA LEU A 43 24.34 -4.71 -18.69
C LEU A 43 23.04 -4.12 -19.23
N THR A 44 23.02 -3.73 -20.52
CA THR A 44 21.81 -3.24 -21.20
C THR A 44 20.65 -4.23 -21.13
N GLU A 45 20.92 -5.54 -21.22
CA GLU A 45 19.88 -6.58 -21.15
C GLU A 45 19.28 -6.68 -19.74
N TYR A 46 20.11 -6.49 -18.70
CA TYR A 46 19.65 -6.46 -17.30
C TYR A 46 18.93 -5.15 -16.94
N LEU A 47 19.36 -4.02 -17.50
CA LEU A 47 18.69 -2.73 -17.32
C LEU A 47 17.32 -2.70 -17.99
N TYR A 48 17.18 -3.40 -19.12
CA TYR A 48 15.90 -3.52 -19.83
C TYR A 48 14.79 -4.12 -18.95
N LEU A 49 15.15 -5.01 -18.01
CA LEU A 49 14.22 -5.56 -17.01
C LEU A 49 13.53 -4.49 -16.19
N PHE A 50 14.21 -3.37 -15.97
CA PHE A 50 13.77 -2.29 -15.11
C PHE A 50 13.45 -1.02 -15.91
N GLU A 51 13.01 -1.17 -17.17
CA GLU A 51 12.70 -0.03 -18.06
C GLU A 51 11.66 0.93 -17.47
N ASN A 52 10.76 0.42 -16.60
CA ASN A 52 9.73 1.21 -15.91
C ASN A 52 10.15 1.69 -14.50
N CYS A 53 11.37 1.36 -14.06
CA CYS A 53 11.92 1.81 -12.79
C CYS A 53 12.81 3.04 -12.98
N THR A 54 12.95 3.85 -11.93
CA THR A 54 14.13 4.71 -11.81
C THR A 54 15.31 3.84 -11.47
N THR A 55 16.38 3.92 -12.26
CA THR A 55 17.59 3.14 -12.03
C THR A 55 18.70 4.01 -11.46
N VAL A 56 19.35 3.55 -10.40
CA VAL A 56 20.55 4.17 -9.86
C VAL A 56 21.69 3.17 -9.92
N MET A 57 22.82 3.57 -10.49
CA MET A 57 23.94 2.69 -10.74
C MET A 57 25.20 3.23 -10.08
N PHE A 58 25.77 2.42 -9.19
CA PHE A 58 27.05 2.67 -8.54
C PHE A 58 28.16 1.94 -9.25
N THR A 59 29.22 2.66 -9.59
CA THR A 59 30.42 2.10 -10.21
C THR A 59 31.67 2.83 -9.71
N ASN A 60 32.83 2.16 -9.73
CA ASN A 60 34.12 2.75 -9.33
C ASN A 60 34.88 3.33 -10.54
N THR A 61 34.42 3.06 -11.75
CA THR A 61 35.14 3.39 -12.98
C THR A 61 34.37 4.41 -13.79
N ASP A 62 35.07 5.09 -14.70
CA ASP A 62 34.51 5.87 -15.81
C ASP A 62 33.78 4.94 -16.79
N LEU A 63 32.81 4.15 -16.31
CA LEU A 63 31.94 3.34 -17.13
C LEU A 63 31.21 4.32 -18.05
N THR A 64 31.66 4.42 -19.30
CA THR A 64 31.08 5.34 -20.27
C THR A 64 29.76 4.77 -20.77
N TRP A 65 28.73 4.93 -19.96
CA TRP A 65 27.37 4.56 -20.34
C TRP A 65 26.81 5.56 -21.37
N GLY A 66 26.22 5.05 -22.45
CA GLY A 66 25.54 5.87 -23.46
C GLY A 66 26.34 6.16 -24.74
N SER A 67 27.55 5.61 -24.90
CA SER A 67 28.29 5.67 -26.18
C SER A 67 27.71 4.73 -27.24
N SER A 68 27.03 3.65 -26.81
CA SER A 68 26.39 2.72 -27.73
C SER A 68 25.10 3.32 -28.28
N ASN A 69 24.97 3.37 -29.62
CA ASN A 69 23.86 4.00 -30.34
C ASN A 69 22.47 3.37 -30.08
N LYS A 70 22.37 2.38 -29.18
CA LYS A 70 21.08 1.84 -28.72
C LYS A 70 20.50 2.77 -27.67
N LYS A 71 19.90 3.87 -28.12
CA LYS A 71 18.95 4.67 -27.33
C LYS A 71 17.68 3.84 -27.09
N THR A 72 17.78 2.82 -26.26
CA THR A 72 16.63 2.10 -25.75
C THR A 72 15.84 3.02 -24.83
N LYS A 73 14.51 2.82 -24.79
CA LYS A 73 13.57 3.56 -23.93
C LYS A 73 13.74 3.15 -22.46
N LEU A 74 14.94 3.30 -21.92
CA LEU A 74 15.19 3.07 -20.51
C LEU A 74 14.65 4.25 -19.70
N GLY A 75 14.20 3.95 -18.48
CA GLY A 75 13.91 4.97 -17.49
C GLY A 75 15.13 5.83 -17.16
N PRO A 76 14.99 6.83 -16.29
CA PRO A 76 16.09 7.67 -15.83
C PRO A 76 17.12 6.79 -15.14
N ILE A 77 18.36 6.89 -15.61
CA ILE A 77 19.52 6.23 -15.04
C ILE A 77 20.38 7.30 -14.37
N VAL A 78 20.59 7.18 -13.07
CA VAL A 78 21.49 8.04 -12.30
C VAL A 78 22.79 7.26 -12.08
N LEU A 79 23.88 7.75 -12.67
CA LEU A 79 25.22 7.18 -12.47
C LEU A 79 25.88 7.84 -11.25
N LEU A 80 26.38 7.04 -10.32
CA LEU A 80 27.03 7.48 -9.09
C LEU A 80 28.39 6.80 -8.92
N ASP A 81 29.37 7.56 -8.45
CA ASP A 81 30.65 7.03 -8.01
C ASP A 81 30.55 6.58 -6.54
N TYR A 82 31.08 5.40 -6.22
CA TYR A 82 31.24 4.92 -4.85
C TYR A 82 32.03 5.88 -3.95
N LYS A 83 32.94 6.68 -4.51
CA LYS A 83 33.79 7.62 -3.76
C LYS A 83 33.06 8.89 -3.32
N ILE A 84 31.86 9.15 -3.81
CA ILE A 84 31.10 10.34 -3.40
C ILE A 84 30.94 10.29 -1.88
N HIS A 85 31.52 11.27 -1.18
CA HIS A 85 31.37 11.39 0.27
C HIS A 85 29.92 11.79 0.56
N TRP A 86 29.12 10.81 0.99
CA TRP A 86 27.70 10.95 1.27
C TRP A 86 27.44 11.79 2.53
N HIS A 87 27.62 13.10 2.41
CA HIS A 87 27.06 14.05 3.37
C HIS A 87 25.53 13.95 3.34
N SER A 88 24.90 14.01 4.52
CA SER A 88 23.44 13.85 4.70
C SER A 88 22.60 14.82 3.87
N THR A 89 23.12 16.00 3.60
CA THR A 89 22.44 17.07 2.87
C THR A 89 22.23 16.78 1.38
N THR A 90 23.15 16.05 0.72
CA THR A 90 23.00 15.73 -0.71
C THR A 90 21.94 14.65 -0.97
N ARG A 91 21.53 13.91 0.08
CA ARG A 91 20.64 12.74 -0.02
C ARG A 91 19.20 13.11 -0.42
N CYS A 92 18.60 14.11 0.22
CA CYS A 92 17.21 14.49 -0.09
C CYS A 92 17.07 15.22 -1.43
N LEU A 93 18.12 15.94 -1.87
CA LEU A 93 18.07 16.77 -3.08
C LEU A 93 17.91 15.94 -4.35
N MET A 94 18.50 14.73 -4.42
CA MET A 94 18.31 13.84 -5.57
C MET A 94 16.87 13.34 -5.68
N TYR A 95 16.22 13.05 -4.56
CA TYR A 95 14.83 12.60 -4.56
C TYR A 95 13.88 13.64 -5.16
N ASP A 96 14.01 14.89 -4.73
CA ASP A 96 13.13 15.97 -5.21
C ASP A 96 13.28 16.16 -6.74
N GLN A 97 14.50 16.04 -7.27
CA GLN A 97 14.74 16.20 -8.71
C GLN A 97 14.17 15.05 -9.55
N ILE A 98 14.24 13.82 -9.04
CA ILE A 98 13.80 12.63 -9.78
C ILE A 98 12.28 12.43 -9.65
N SER A 99 11.72 12.65 -8.46
CA SER A 99 10.28 12.45 -8.18
C SER A 99 9.37 13.48 -8.88
N LEU A 100 9.90 14.63 -9.28
CA LEU A 100 9.17 15.67 -10.01
C LEU A 100 8.79 15.25 -11.44
N HIS A 101 9.43 14.25 -12.03
CA HIS A 101 8.98 13.64 -13.29
C HIS A 101 7.81 12.69 -13.02
N ARG A 102 6.63 13.28 -12.79
CA ARG A 102 5.37 12.54 -12.64
C ARG A 102 5.11 11.72 -13.90
N TYR A 103 5.36 10.42 -13.84
CA TYR A 103 5.04 9.52 -14.94
C TYR A 103 3.53 9.53 -15.20
N ARG A 104 3.14 9.87 -16.43
CA ARG A 104 1.75 9.74 -16.89
C ARG A 104 1.32 8.29 -17.13
N ASN A 105 2.22 7.33 -16.94
CA ASN A 105 1.95 5.91 -17.16
C ASN A 105 1.20 5.30 -15.96
N LYS A 106 0.22 4.45 -16.26
CA LYS A 106 -0.56 3.70 -15.25
C LYS A 106 0.22 2.58 -14.57
N ALA A 107 1.40 2.23 -15.08
CA ALA A 107 2.21 1.13 -14.52
C ALA A 107 2.79 1.53 -13.15
N PRO A 108 2.87 0.58 -12.19
CA PRO A 108 3.48 0.85 -10.89
C PRO A 108 4.97 1.18 -11.09
N HIS A 109 5.36 2.38 -10.67
CA HIS A 109 6.76 2.80 -10.67
C HIS A 109 7.56 2.03 -9.62
N CYS A 110 8.81 1.71 -9.93
CA CYS A 110 9.74 1.00 -9.06
C CYS A 110 11.10 1.69 -9.03
N TRP A 111 11.95 1.29 -8.08
CA TRP A 111 13.34 1.72 -8.00
C TRP A 111 14.26 0.51 -8.14
N ALA A 112 15.34 0.67 -8.90
CA ALA A 112 16.35 -0.37 -9.09
C ALA A 112 17.75 0.21 -8.82
N THR A 113 18.46 -0.36 -7.85
CA THR A 113 19.82 0.08 -7.47
C THR A 113 20.83 -0.97 -7.87
N PHE A 114 21.72 -0.66 -8.80
CA PHE A 114 22.80 -1.52 -9.25
C PHE A 114 24.09 -1.18 -8.53
N LEU A 115 24.72 -2.17 -7.90
CA LEU A 115 26.09 -2.10 -7.42
C LEU A 115 26.99 -2.89 -8.37
N ILE A 116 27.77 -2.19 -9.20
CA ILE A 116 28.67 -2.80 -10.18
C ILE A 116 30.05 -3.05 -9.58
N LEU A 117 30.43 -4.33 -9.48
CA LEU A 117 31.73 -4.83 -8.99
C LEU A 117 32.17 -4.23 -7.63
N PRO A 118 31.32 -4.29 -6.57
CA PRO A 118 31.64 -3.69 -5.27
C PRO A 118 32.92 -4.26 -4.63
N GLU A 119 33.33 -5.47 -4.98
CA GLU A 119 34.60 -6.08 -4.53
C GLU A 119 35.85 -5.30 -4.92
N LYS A 120 35.83 -4.52 -6.01
CA LYS A 120 37.01 -3.72 -6.43
C LYS A 120 37.38 -2.64 -5.40
N LEU A 121 36.45 -2.32 -4.51
CA LEU A 121 36.62 -1.35 -3.43
C LEU A 121 36.65 -2.01 -2.04
N ASP A 122 36.76 -3.34 -2.00
CA ASP A 122 36.69 -4.15 -0.77
C ASP A 122 35.44 -3.80 0.05
N MET A 123 34.31 -3.60 -0.64
CA MET A 123 33.10 -3.11 0.02
C MET A 123 32.41 -4.17 0.87
N PHE A 124 32.60 -5.46 0.57
CA PHE A 124 31.97 -6.56 1.30
C PHE A 124 32.42 -6.55 2.78
N GLY A 125 31.58 -5.98 3.65
CA GLY A 125 31.90 -5.71 5.05
C GLY A 125 31.16 -4.47 5.57
N ILE A 126 31.81 -3.68 6.44
CA ILE A 126 31.19 -2.51 7.08
C ILE A 126 30.76 -1.44 6.06
N ARG A 127 31.49 -1.29 4.95
CA ARG A 127 31.21 -0.23 3.97
C ARG A 127 29.90 -0.44 3.24
N ILE A 128 29.62 -1.66 2.76
CA ILE A 128 28.41 -1.94 1.99
C ILE A 128 27.16 -1.89 2.86
N HIS A 129 27.30 -2.17 4.16
CA HIS A 129 26.22 -1.96 5.13
C HIS A 129 25.75 -0.50 5.11
N TYR A 130 26.66 0.48 5.11
CA TYR A 130 26.27 1.88 4.97
C TYR A 130 25.56 2.20 3.65
N PHE A 131 25.87 1.51 2.56
CA PHE A 131 25.17 1.71 1.28
C PHE A 131 23.76 1.13 1.30
N ILE A 132 23.59 -0.05 1.90
CA ILE A 132 22.28 -0.71 1.99
C ILE A 132 21.40 0.00 3.02
N GLU A 133 21.94 0.34 4.19
CA GLU A 133 21.18 1.03 5.23
C GLU A 133 20.79 2.45 4.83
N GLN A 134 21.60 3.10 4.00
CA GLN A 134 21.25 4.44 3.55
C GLN A 134 20.02 4.35 2.64
N PRO A 135 18.90 4.98 3.05
CA PRO A 135 17.81 5.22 2.11
C PRO A 135 18.34 6.21 1.09
N LEU A 136 18.86 5.70 -0.02
CA LEU A 136 19.09 6.51 -1.22
C LEU A 136 17.77 7.13 -1.70
N PHE A 137 16.65 6.51 -1.31
CA PHE A 137 15.28 6.88 -1.67
C PHE A 137 14.41 6.93 -0.42
N CYS A 138 13.37 7.74 -0.47
CA CYS A 138 12.34 7.75 0.57
C CYS A 138 11.74 6.35 0.72
N LEU A 139 11.67 5.84 1.97
CA LEU A 139 11.12 4.53 2.40
C LEU A 139 9.64 4.28 2.05
N ILE A 140 9.07 5.06 1.14
CA ILE A 140 7.64 5.15 0.86
C ILE A 140 7.26 4.30 -0.36
N TYR A 141 8.22 3.92 -1.21
CA TYR A 141 7.90 3.17 -2.42
C TYR A 141 7.86 1.67 -2.15
N PRO A 142 6.82 0.96 -2.62
CA PRO A 142 6.60 -0.44 -2.28
C PRO A 142 7.51 -1.42 -3.03
N LEU A 143 8.21 -0.99 -4.08
CA LEU A 143 9.03 -1.86 -4.93
C LEU A 143 10.42 -1.27 -5.14
N GLU A 144 11.37 -1.73 -4.32
CA GLU A 144 12.78 -1.38 -4.39
C GLU A 144 13.63 -2.64 -4.64
N TYR A 145 14.32 -2.68 -5.78
CA TYR A 145 15.27 -3.74 -6.12
C TYR A 145 16.70 -3.29 -5.83
N PHE A 146 17.47 -4.15 -5.20
CA PHE A 146 18.88 -3.93 -4.91
C PHE A 146 19.71 -5.04 -5.56
N ILE A 147 20.43 -4.69 -6.62
CA ILE A 147 21.08 -5.62 -7.53
C ILE A 147 22.60 -5.56 -7.34
N PHE A 148 23.17 -6.67 -6.87
CA PHE A 148 24.61 -6.90 -6.85
C PHE A 148 25.06 -7.45 -8.18
N PHE A 149 25.75 -6.63 -8.97
CA PHE A 149 26.37 -7.08 -10.21
C PHE A 149 27.86 -7.34 -9.94
N THR A 150 28.22 -8.58 -9.60
CA THR A 150 29.52 -8.89 -8.97
C THR A 150 30.20 -10.09 -9.63
N ALA A 151 31.54 -10.09 -9.64
CA ALA A 151 32.34 -11.24 -10.02
C ALA A 151 32.55 -12.23 -8.85
N LYS A 152 32.08 -11.89 -7.63
CA LYS A 152 32.15 -12.74 -6.43
C LYS A 152 30.76 -12.98 -5.84
N PRO A 153 29.84 -13.65 -6.57
CA PRO A 153 28.45 -13.82 -6.14
C PRO A 153 28.34 -14.52 -4.77
N LYS A 154 29.18 -15.52 -4.48
CA LYS A 154 29.20 -16.22 -3.18
C LYS A 154 29.60 -15.31 -2.01
N ASN A 155 30.42 -14.30 -2.25
CA ASN A 155 30.75 -13.31 -1.22
C ASN A 155 29.56 -12.39 -0.94
N ALA A 156 28.83 -12.00 -1.98
CA ALA A 156 27.60 -11.21 -1.84
C ALA A 156 26.49 -12.01 -1.13
N GLU A 157 26.28 -13.27 -1.54
CA GLU A 157 25.34 -14.18 -0.87
C GLU A 157 25.69 -14.32 0.61
N GLY A 158 26.94 -14.69 0.92
CA GLY A 158 27.41 -14.85 2.29
C GLY A 158 27.44 -13.56 3.10
N PHE A 159 27.56 -12.39 2.45
CA PHE A 159 27.43 -11.09 3.12
C PHE A 159 25.97 -10.82 3.49
N LEU A 160 25.04 -11.01 2.55
CA LEU A 160 23.62 -10.79 2.79
C LEU A 160 23.08 -11.77 3.84
N THR A 161 23.32 -13.08 3.69
CA THR A 161 22.89 -14.10 4.66
C THR A 161 23.42 -13.85 6.08
N ARG A 162 24.68 -13.43 6.23
CA ARG A 162 25.27 -13.20 7.57
C ARG A 162 24.72 -11.96 8.25
N ASN A 163 24.58 -10.86 7.52
CA ASN A 163 24.24 -9.57 8.13
C ASN A 163 22.72 -9.31 8.16
N TYR A 164 21.92 -10.04 7.38
CA TYR A 164 20.46 -9.88 7.36
C TYR A 164 19.80 -10.19 8.71
N GLY A 165 20.33 -11.15 9.47
CA GLY A 165 19.66 -11.68 10.67
C GLY A 165 19.72 -10.83 11.95
N GLN A 166 20.54 -9.76 12.01
CA GLN A 166 20.72 -8.99 13.26
C GLN A 166 20.55 -7.47 13.09
N ASP A 167 21.16 -6.83 12.09
CA ASP A 167 21.22 -5.36 12.04
C ASP A 167 20.51 -4.73 10.83
N LEU A 168 20.62 -5.34 9.64
CA LEU A 168 20.02 -4.81 8.40
C LEU A 168 18.51 -4.84 8.38
N TYR A 169 17.95 -5.62 9.27
CA TYR A 169 16.56 -5.90 9.44
C TYR A 169 15.61 -4.69 9.28
N ASN A 170 15.85 -3.60 10.02
CA ASN A 170 14.96 -2.44 10.05
C ASN A 170 15.00 -1.63 8.75
N TYR A 171 16.09 -1.74 7.98
CA TYR A 171 16.34 -0.92 6.79
C TYR A 171 16.04 -1.66 5.49
N VAL A 172 15.93 -2.99 5.57
CA VAL A 172 15.96 -3.87 4.41
C VAL A 172 14.65 -4.60 4.15
N SER A 173 13.72 -4.56 5.10
CA SER A 173 12.47 -5.34 5.08
C SER A 173 11.54 -5.10 3.89
N LEU A 174 11.74 -4.04 3.09
CA LEU A 174 10.94 -3.73 1.90
C LEU A 174 11.71 -3.87 0.57
N ARG A 175 12.95 -4.36 0.61
CA ARG A 175 13.81 -4.44 -0.58
C ARG A 175 13.99 -5.87 -1.06
N GLU A 176 13.94 -6.04 -2.38
CA GLU A 176 14.25 -7.30 -3.03
C GLU A 176 15.73 -7.32 -3.45
N PHE A 177 16.49 -8.32 -3.00
CA PHE A 177 17.92 -8.44 -3.32
C PHE A 177 18.13 -9.43 -4.44
N LEU A 178 18.85 -8.95 -5.46
CA LEU A 178 19.21 -9.72 -6.63
C LEU A 178 20.73 -9.79 -6.73
N ILE A 179 21.27 -10.92 -7.17
CA ILE A 179 22.70 -11.08 -7.48
C ILE A 179 22.82 -11.54 -8.93
N VAL A 180 23.63 -10.82 -9.70
CA VAL A 180 24.04 -11.16 -11.06
C VAL A 180 25.51 -11.52 -11.06
N ASP A 181 25.81 -12.74 -11.50
CA ASP A 181 27.17 -13.27 -11.60
C ASP A 181 27.86 -12.74 -12.88
N ALA A 182 28.69 -11.72 -12.71
CA ALA A 182 29.40 -11.07 -13.81
C ALA A 182 30.36 -12.01 -14.55
N THR A 183 30.82 -13.11 -13.91
CA THR A 183 31.75 -14.06 -14.54
C THR A 183 31.09 -14.96 -15.57
N LYS A 184 29.75 -15.09 -15.53
CA LYS A 184 28.97 -16.00 -16.40
C LYS A 184 28.24 -15.31 -17.53
N LEU A 185 28.46 -14.01 -17.73
CA LEU A 185 27.78 -13.22 -18.77
C LEU A 185 28.10 -13.70 -20.20
N GLY A 186 29.26 -14.32 -20.40
CA GLY A 186 29.70 -14.79 -21.72
C GLY A 186 29.25 -16.21 -22.07
N GLU A 187 28.70 -16.97 -21.12
CA GLU A 187 28.36 -18.38 -21.33
C GLU A 187 27.02 -18.58 -22.03
N TYR A 188 26.10 -17.61 -21.98
CA TYR A 188 24.74 -17.75 -22.49
C TYR A 188 24.32 -16.49 -23.25
N GLU A 189 24.16 -16.59 -24.56
CA GLU A 189 23.98 -15.41 -25.41
C GLU A 189 22.63 -14.70 -25.18
N SER A 190 21.60 -15.35 -24.63
CA SER A 190 20.25 -14.79 -24.57
C SER A 190 19.48 -14.97 -23.27
N VAL A 191 20.04 -15.67 -22.26
CA VAL A 191 19.32 -16.03 -21.04
C VAL A 191 19.97 -15.35 -19.84
N LEU A 192 19.16 -14.60 -19.08
CA LEU A 192 19.61 -13.96 -17.86
C LEU A 192 19.52 -14.95 -16.70
N ARG A 193 20.51 -14.86 -15.80
CA ARG A 193 20.56 -15.67 -14.58
C ARG A 193 20.70 -14.74 -13.39
N ILE A 194 19.70 -14.75 -12.53
CA ILE A 194 19.59 -13.85 -11.39
C ILE A 194 19.34 -14.69 -10.14
N SER A 195 20.20 -14.57 -9.13
CA SER A 195 19.94 -15.15 -7.82
C SER A 195 19.08 -14.19 -7.01
N TYR A 196 17.91 -14.65 -6.58
CA TYR A 196 16.94 -13.91 -5.78
C TYR A 196 17.05 -14.34 -4.31
N LEU A 197 17.26 -13.38 -3.41
CA LEU A 197 17.27 -13.64 -1.96
C LEU A 197 15.84 -13.77 -1.44
N ASN A 198 15.52 -14.94 -0.90
CA ASN A 198 14.29 -15.10 -0.13
C ASN A 198 14.51 -14.59 1.30
N ILE A 199 14.12 -13.33 1.52
CA ILE A 199 14.18 -12.72 2.85
C ILE A 199 13.29 -13.44 3.88
N TYR A 200 12.32 -14.23 3.44
CA TYR A 200 11.41 -15.02 4.28
C TYR A 200 11.89 -16.47 4.50
N HIS A 201 13.15 -16.76 4.22
CA HIS A 201 13.69 -18.09 4.43
C HIS A 201 13.73 -18.46 5.91
N MET A 202 13.25 -19.66 6.22
CA MET A 202 13.18 -20.22 7.57
C MET A 202 14.16 -21.37 7.72
N LYS A 203 15.18 -21.21 8.56
CA LYS A 203 16.13 -22.29 8.86
C LYS A 203 15.47 -23.45 9.61
N SER A 204 14.59 -23.14 10.57
CA SER A 204 13.82 -24.13 11.34
C SER A 204 12.34 -24.04 10.96
N ARG A 205 11.78 -25.15 10.46
CA ARG A 205 10.42 -25.22 9.94
C ARG A 205 9.38 -25.49 11.06
N PRO A 206 8.38 -24.62 11.27
CA PRO A 206 7.23 -24.95 12.10
C PRO A 206 6.38 -26.01 11.39
N ALA A 207 5.76 -26.90 12.14
CA ALA A 207 4.86 -27.90 11.57
C ALA A 207 3.74 -27.21 10.76
N GLY A 208 3.51 -27.68 9.53
CA GLY A 208 2.46 -27.15 8.64
C GLY A 208 2.86 -25.96 7.75
N VAL A 209 4.03 -25.33 7.95
CA VAL A 209 4.52 -24.26 7.06
C VAL A 209 5.28 -24.89 5.88
N GLU A 210 5.15 -24.41 4.65
CA GLU A 210 5.92 -24.93 3.49
C GLU A 210 7.41 -24.57 3.60
N SER A 211 8.30 -25.48 3.16
CA SER A 211 9.73 -25.21 3.10
C SER A 211 10.06 -24.28 1.94
N SER A 212 10.93 -23.30 2.15
CA SER A 212 11.45 -22.41 1.12
C SER A 212 12.97 -22.43 1.11
N GLU A 213 13.57 -22.20 -0.06
CA GLU A 213 15.01 -22.06 -0.21
C GLU A 213 15.44 -20.64 0.19
N GLU A 214 16.71 -20.49 0.59
CA GLU A 214 17.28 -19.17 0.90
C GLU A 214 17.55 -18.36 -0.36
N TRP A 215 18.00 -19.04 -1.42
CA TRP A 215 18.39 -18.43 -2.68
C TRP A 215 17.71 -19.16 -3.83
N TYR A 216 16.95 -18.42 -4.64
CA TYR A 216 16.32 -18.94 -5.83
C TYR A 216 17.09 -18.48 -7.07
N THR A 217 17.43 -19.40 -7.97
CA THR A 217 18.03 -19.02 -9.26
C THR A 217 16.94 -18.84 -10.31
N VAL A 218 16.73 -17.61 -10.75
CA VAL A 218 15.79 -17.27 -11.82
C VAL A 218 16.55 -17.28 -13.14
N VAL A 219 16.10 -18.14 -14.06
CA VAL A 219 16.65 -18.29 -15.41
C VAL A 219 15.55 -17.92 -16.40
N CYS A 220 15.77 -16.87 -17.19
CA CYS A 220 14.70 -16.28 -18.00
C CYS A 220 15.22 -15.47 -19.19
N LEU A 221 14.35 -15.20 -20.16
CA LEU A 221 14.62 -14.24 -21.22
C LEU A 221 14.42 -12.82 -20.71
N PRO A 222 15.16 -11.81 -21.23
CA PRO A 222 15.04 -10.42 -20.77
C PRO A 222 13.59 -9.90 -20.73
N VAL A 223 12.75 -10.27 -21.70
CA VAL A 223 11.36 -9.79 -21.76
C VAL A 223 10.49 -10.36 -20.63
N ASP A 224 10.76 -11.59 -20.17
CA ASP A 224 9.93 -12.31 -19.21
C ASP A 224 10.49 -12.27 -17.77
N CYS A 225 11.76 -11.88 -17.62
CA CYS A 225 12.47 -11.97 -16.36
C CYS A 225 11.83 -11.14 -15.23
N LEU A 226 11.42 -9.90 -15.48
CA LEU A 226 10.76 -9.08 -14.46
C LEU A 226 9.45 -9.73 -14.01
N HIS A 227 8.67 -10.27 -14.94
CA HIS A 227 7.42 -10.95 -14.62
C HIS A 227 7.66 -12.17 -13.73
N ASN A 228 8.68 -12.98 -14.02
CA ASN A 228 9.06 -14.13 -13.21
C ASN A 228 9.53 -13.72 -11.81
N LEU A 229 10.30 -12.62 -11.69
CA LEU A 229 10.71 -12.06 -10.41
C LEU A 229 9.49 -11.60 -9.59
N ILE A 230 8.53 -10.91 -10.21
CA ILE A 230 7.29 -10.47 -9.55
C ILE A 230 6.45 -11.68 -9.08
N ILE A 231 6.31 -12.72 -9.90
CA ILE A 231 5.60 -13.94 -9.49
C ILE A 231 6.30 -14.61 -8.31
N LEU A 232 7.63 -14.73 -8.37
CA LEU A 232 8.43 -15.31 -7.29
C LEU A 232 8.29 -14.49 -6.01
N GLY A 233 8.49 -13.17 -6.08
CA GLY A 233 8.32 -12.24 -4.96
C GLY A 233 6.92 -12.32 -4.36
N ARG A 234 5.86 -12.39 -5.20
CA ARG A 234 4.47 -12.56 -4.75
C ARG A 234 4.22 -13.90 -4.06
N ASN A 235 4.85 -14.97 -4.52
CA ASN A 235 4.71 -16.28 -3.88
C ASN A 235 5.44 -16.31 -2.54
N LEU A 236 6.67 -15.76 -2.48
CA LEU A 236 7.46 -15.67 -1.26
C LEU A 236 6.83 -14.70 -0.25
N SER A 237 6.19 -13.61 -0.69
CA SER A 237 5.52 -12.66 0.19
C SER A 237 4.33 -13.26 0.93
N ARG A 238 3.78 -14.41 0.50
CA ARG A 238 2.78 -15.15 1.30
C ARG A 238 3.35 -15.67 2.63
N LEU A 239 4.68 -15.82 2.71
CA LEU A 239 5.38 -16.17 3.94
C LEU A 239 5.55 -14.97 4.88
N ASN A 240 5.30 -13.74 4.41
CA ASN A 240 5.49 -12.52 5.20
C ASN A 240 4.73 -12.57 6.54
N LYS A 241 3.57 -13.26 6.56
CA LYS A 241 2.69 -13.37 7.73
C LYS A 241 3.46 -13.87 8.95
N TYR A 242 4.34 -14.85 8.79
CA TYR A 242 5.11 -15.43 9.90
C TYR A 242 6.18 -14.50 10.49
N PHE A 243 6.48 -13.42 9.79
CA PHE A 243 7.50 -12.46 10.18
C PHE A 243 6.89 -11.16 10.72
N TRP A 244 5.59 -11.07 10.97
CA TRP A 244 5.04 -9.91 11.67
C TRP A 244 5.23 -10.03 13.17
N THR A 245 5.65 -8.96 13.83
CA THR A 245 5.63 -8.81 15.28
C THR A 245 4.82 -7.59 15.69
N GLY A 246 4.14 -7.71 16.83
CA GLY A 246 3.85 -6.53 17.63
C GLY A 246 5.10 -6.19 18.43
N ASN A 247 5.89 -5.22 17.97
CA ASN A 247 7.06 -4.70 18.70
C ASN A 247 6.68 -4.54 20.18
N ASN A 248 7.32 -5.31 21.06
CA ASN A 248 7.13 -5.32 22.52
C ASN A 248 5.84 -5.94 23.09
N LEU A 249 4.96 -6.55 22.28
CA LEU A 249 3.63 -6.98 22.76
C LEU A 249 3.47 -8.49 22.96
N PHE A 250 4.10 -9.32 22.12
CA PHE A 250 3.85 -10.76 22.14
C PHE A 250 4.84 -11.57 22.98
N HIS A 251 6.03 -11.03 23.23
CA HIS A 251 7.14 -11.91 23.59
C HIS A 251 7.13 -12.41 25.05
N LYS A 252 6.38 -11.77 25.97
CA LYS A 252 6.28 -12.23 27.38
C LYS A 252 4.90 -12.09 28.00
N ASP A 253 4.17 -11.00 27.79
CA ASP A 253 2.88 -10.80 28.47
C ASP A 253 1.69 -11.48 27.79
N LEU A 254 1.78 -11.75 26.48
CA LEU A 254 0.70 -12.38 25.71
C LEU A 254 0.75 -13.92 25.75
N LEU A 255 1.90 -14.51 26.08
CA LEU A 255 1.94 -15.93 26.46
C LEU A 255 1.22 -16.16 27.80
N ASN A 256 1.23 -15.17 28.70
CA ASN A 256 0.35 -15.16 29.88
C ASN A 256 -1.11 -14.81 29.55
N THR A 257 -1.41 -14.12 28.44
CA THR A 257 -2.80 -14.04 27.96
C THR A 257 -3.24 -15.34 27.29
N GLY A 258 -2.31 -16.21 26.89
CA GLY A 258 -2.59 -17.63 26.63
C GLY A 258 -3.41 -18.25 27.76
N ASP A 259 -3.10 -17.97 29.03
CA ASP A 259 -3.92 -18.40 30.17
C ASP A 259 -5.27 -17.66 30.27
N LEU A 260 -5.35 -16.38 29.86
CA LEU A 260 -6.62 -15.64 29.76
C LEU A 260 -7.52 -16.14 28.62
N PHE A 261 -6.95 -16.65 27.53
CA PHE A 261 -7.67 -17.15 26.35
C PHE A 261 -7.93 -18.65 26.40
N ALA A 262 -7.02 -19.43 27.01
CA ALA A 262 -7.15 -20.86 27.28
C ALA A 262 -8.10 -21.16 28.44
N GLN A 263 -8.56 -20.14 29.18
CA GLN A 263 -9.80 -20.20 29.97
C GLN A 263 -11.06 -20.29 29.07
N ASN A 264 -11.05 -21.20 28.10
CA ASN A 264 -12.09 -22.11 27.58
C ASN A 264 -13.57 -21.71 27.47
N LYS A 265 -13.98 -20.46 27.67
CA LYS A 265 -15.38 -20.01 27.47
C LYS A 265 -15.54 -18.87 26.46
N LEU A 266 -14.44 -18.26 26.00
CA LEU A 266 -14.50 -17.13 25.08
C LEU A 266 -14.62 -17.54 23.61
N TYR A 267 -14.17 -18.75 23.24
CA TYR A 267 -14.15 -19.19 21.84
C TYR A 267 -15.54 -19.38 21.21
N GLN A 268 -16.60 -19.55 22.01
CA GLN A 268 -17.96 -19.80 21.51
C GLN A 268 -18.91 -18.60 21.68
N SER A 269 -18.44 -17.47 22.18
CA SER A 269 -19.29 -16.29 22.40
C SER A 269 -19.27 -15.36 21.20
N HIS A 270 -20.44 -14.96 20.70
CA HIS A 270 -20.60 -13.85 19.73
C HIS A 270 -19.99 -12.52 20.24
N HIS A 271 -19.65 -12.42 21.53
CA HIS A 271 -19.04 -11.23 22.13
C HIS A 271 -17.52 -11.30 22.27
N ARG A 272 -16.85 -12.30 21.69
CA ARG A 272 -15.38 -12.49 21.78
C ARG A 272 -14.60 -11.22 21.43
N TYR A 273 -14.82 -10.64 20.26
CA TYR A 273 -14.10 -9.43 19.84
C TYR A 273 -14.40 -8.22 20.73
N ARG A 274 -15.63 -8.11 21.24
CA ARG A 274 -16.00 -7.04 22.18
C ARG A 274 -15.29 -7.20 23.52
N GLN A 275 -15.23 -8.41 24.06
CA GLN A 275 -14.51 -8.70 25.30
C GLN A 275 -13.01 -8.48 25.12
N LEU A 276 -12.45 -8.92 24.00
CA LEU A 276 -11.06 -8.67 23.64
C LEU A 276 -10.74 -7.18 23.55
N ALA A 277 -11.58 -6.41 22.86
CA ALA A 277 -11.43 -4.96 22.73
C ALA A 277 -11.53 -4.24 24.10
N ASN A 278 -12.33 -4.75 25.04
CA ASN A 278 -12.43 -4.20 26.38
C ASN A 278 -11.20 -4.50 27.27
N LEU A 279 -10.50 -5.61 27.00
CA LEU A 279 -9.34 -6.05 27.78
C LEU A 279 -8.00 -5.58 27.22
N THR A 280 -8.01 -5.03 26.00
CA THR A 280 -6.79 -4.68 25.27
C THR A 280 -6.85 -3.23 24.78
N SER A 281 -5.70 -2.63 24.50
CA SER A 281 -5.68 -1.36 23.77
C SER A 281 -6.06 -1.61 22.31
N PHE A 282 -6.52 -0.57 21.60
CA PHE A 282 -6.86 -0.68 20.18
C PHE A 282 -5.71 -1.29 19.33
N ASN A 283 -4.45 -0.89 19.60
CA ASN A 283 -3.27 -1.44 18.91
C ASN A 283 -3.06 -2.94 19.18
N ARG A 284 -3.30 -3.37 20.42
CA ARG A 284 -3.21 -4.78 20.81
C ARG A 284 -4.34 -5.60 20.18
N PHE A 285 -5.56 -5.07 20.19
CA PHE A 285 -6.71 -5.67 19.52
C PHE A 285 -6.46 -5.84 18.02
N LEU A 286 -6.01 -4.78 17.34
CA LEU A 286 -5.73 -4.80 15.91
C LEU A 286 -4.60 -5.78 15.58
N SER A 287 -3.51 -5.76 16.34
CA SER A 287 -2.40 -6.71 16.15
C SER A 287 -2.85 -8.15 16.35
N TYR A 288 -3.66 -8.41 17.38
CA TYR A 288 -4.25 -9.73 17.60
C TYR A 288 -5.14 -10.14 16.43
N TRP A 289 -6.01 -9.24 15.96
CA TRP A 289 -6.96 -9.54 14.90
C TRP A 289 -6.26 -9.85 13.57
N ILE A 290 -5.18 -9.11 13.24
CA ILE A 290 -4.37 -9.36 12.03
C ILE A 290 -3.56 -10.66 12.16
N LEU A 291 -3.06 -10.98 13.36
CA LEU A 291 -2.11 -12.08 13.60
C LEU A 291 -2.74 -13.30 14.28
N GLU A 292 -4.08 -13.39 14.35
CA GLU A 292 -4.80 -14.47 15.07
C GLU A 292 -4.38 -15.86 14.56
N ASP A 293 -4.26 -16.00 13.24
CA ASP A 293 -3.86 -17.24 12.57
C ASP A 293 -2.42 -17.68 12.89
N LEU A 294 -1.58 -16.76 13.36
CA LEU A 294 -0.17 -17.05 13.67
C LEU A 294 0.00 -17.59 15.09
N LEU A 295 -0.99 -17.40 15.97
CA LEU A 295 -0.93 -17.81 17.37
C LEU A 295 -0.86 -19.33 17.54
N THR A 296 -1.22 -20.10 16.51
CA THR A 296 -1.12 -21.57 16.52
C THR A 296 0.30 -22.09 16.27
N TYR A 297 1.21 -21.24 15.79
CA TYR A 297 2.57 -21.63 15.45
C TYR A 297 3.55 -21.24 16.56
N ASP A 298 4.50 -22.13 16.87
CA ASP A 298 5.63 -21.78 17.73
C ASP A 298 6.62 -20.90 16.94
N LEU A 299 6.45 -19.59 17.08
CA LEU A 299 7.29 -18.60 16.42
C LEU A 299 8.46 -18.11 17.30
N SER A 300 8.79 -18.81 18.39
CA SER A 300 9.82 -18.38 19.35
C SER A 300 11.23 -18.24 18.75
N ASN A 301 11.52 -18.99 17.67
CA ASN A 301 12.81 -18.98 16.99
C ASN A 301 12.89 -18.00 15.81
N PHE A 302 11.83 -17.23 15.54
CA PHE A 302 11.81 -16.31 14.41
C PHE A 302 12.19 -14.91 14.86
N THR A 303 13.18 -14.33 14.18
CA THR A 303 13.32 -12.89 14.14
C THR A 303 12.15 -12.38 13.29
N PRO A 304 11.23 -11.55 13.84
CA PRO A 304 10.22 -10.89 13.01
C PRO A 304 10.89 -10.17 11.83
N ILE A 305 10.21 -9.81 10.71
CA ILE A 305 10.49 -8.87 9.54
C ILE A 305 9.66 -7.58 9.51
N TYR A 306 8.47 -7.62 10.07
CA TYR A 306 7.59 -6.45 10.07
C TYR A 306 7.12 -6.15 11.47
N SER A 307 6.88 -4.87 11.73
CA SER A 307 6.19 -4.45 12.94
C SER A 307 4.89 -3.77 12.58
N ILE A 308 3.82 -4.09 13.29
CA ILE A 308 2.58 -3.32 13.19
C ILE A 308 2.84 -2.00 13.93
N PRO A 309 2.89 -0.85 13.22
CA PRO A 309 3.13 0.42 13.89
C PRO A 309 1.97 0.69 14.85
N PRO A 310 2.24 1.26 16.04
CA PRO A 310 1.18 1.63 16.95
C PRO A 310 0.32 2.72 16.31
N VAL A 311 -1.01 2.58 16.38
CA VAL A 311 -1.93 3.65 16.04
C VAL A 311 -1.80 4.73 17.10
N TYR A 312 -1.27 5.87 16.70
CA TYR A 312 -1.16 7.06 17.52
C TYR A 312 -2.21 8.08 17.07
N LYS A 313 -2.76 8.82 18.03
CA LYS A 313 -3.51 10.03 17.69
C LYS A 313 -2.54 11.00 17.04
N ILE A 314 -2.88 11.51 15.85
CA ILE A 314 -2.07 12.50 15.13
C ILE A 314 -1.84 13.68 16.07
N ASN A 315 -0.61 13.81 16.58
CA ASN A 315 -0.22 14.94 17.40
C ASN A 315 0.47 15.93 16.47
N TRP A 316 -0.07 17.15 16.41
CA TRP A 316 0.41 18.22 15.54
C TRP A 316 1.94 18.42 15.59
N ARG A 317 2.58 18.19 16.75
CA ARG A 317 4.05 18.29 16.88
C ARG A 317 4.84 17.25 16.07
N TYR A 318 4.32 16.03 15.89
CA TYR A 318 4.99 14.98 15.10
C TYR A 318 4.74 15.13 13.59
N SER A 319 3.75 15.93 13.19
CA SER A 319 3.51 16.23 11.77
C SER A 319 4.64 17.02 11.10
N GLN A 320 5.49 17.69 11.89
CA GLN A 320 6.64 18.45 11.37
C GLN A 320 7.84 17.56 11.03
N THR A 321 7.97 16.39 11.68
CA THR A 321 9.00 15.40 11.37
C THR A 321 8.48 14.42 10.33
N GLY A 322 8.28 14.91 9.10
CA GLY A 322 8.21 14.11 7.87
C GLY A 322 7.57 12.72 7.97
N SER A 323 6.43 12.60 8.65
CA SER A 323 5.70 11.32 8.68
C SER A 323 4.99 11.21 7.33
N TYR A 324 5.46 10.28 6.51
CA TYR A 324 4.88 10.03 5.20
C TYR A 324 3.62 9.19 5.37
N TYR A 325 2.48 9.85 5.22
CA TYR A 325 1.20 9.16 5.20
C TYR A 325 1.02 8.61 3.78
N LEU A 326 1.08 7.28 3.64
CA LEU A 326 0.58 6.62 2.45
C LEU A 326 -0.94 6.74 2.51
N VAL A 327 -1.51 7.57 1.64
CA VAL A 327 -2.96 7.57 1.41
C VAL A 327 -3.26 6.22 0.73
N TYR A 328 -3.58 5.21 1.54
CA TYR A 328 -3.77 3.81 1.11
C TYR A 328 -4.84 3.71 0.04
N ASP A 329 -5.89 4.51 0.21
CA ASP A 329 -6.83 4.83 -0.84
C ASP A 329 -7.06 6.33 -0.80
N ASN A 330 -6.79 6.99 -1.92
CA ASN A 330 -7.38 8.30 -2.12
C ASN A 330 -8.77 7.92 -2.61
N GLU A 331 -9.72 7.65 -1.71
CA GLU A 331 -11.13 7.70 -2.09
C GLU A 331 -11.26 9.12 -2.68
N PRO A 332 -11.30 9.28 -4.02
CA PRO A 332 -11.69 10.57 -4.51
C PRO A 332 -13.07 10.73 -3.88
N PHE A 333 -13.34 11.88 -3.27
CA PHE A 333 -14.72 12.29 -3.20
C PHE A 333 -15.20 12.31 -4.65
N SER A 334 -15.75 11.18 -5.10
CA SER A 334 -16.45 11.07 -6.36
C SER A 334 -17.69 11.89 -6.08
N PHE A 335 -17.63 13.16 -6.45
CA PHE A 335 -18.87 13.80 -6.82
C PHE A 335 -19.44 12.87 -7.88
N VAL A 336 -20.53 12.17 -7.54
CA VAL A 336 -21.35 11.42 -8.49
C VAL A 336 -21.81 12.45 -9.51
N SER A 337 -20.97 12.68 -10.50
CA SER A 337 -21.29 13.42 -11.69
C SER A 337 -22.15 12.46 -12.47
N CYS A 338 -23.47 12.66 -12.44
CA CYS A 338 -24.45 11.98 -13.29
C CYS A 338 -24.25 12.31 -14.79
N TYR A 339 -23.03 12.62 -15.21
CA TYR A 339 -22.66 12.89 -16.58
C TYR A 339 -22.17 11.55 -17.18
N GLN A 340 -23.05 10.90 -17.94
CA GLN A 340 -22.82 9.72 -18.81
C GLN A 340 -23.12 8.30 -18.30
N THR A 341 -24.08 8.08 -17.40
CA THR A 341 -24.54 6.70 -17.12
C THR A 341 -25.86 6.35 -17.83
N ILE A 342 -25.73 5.71 -19.00
CA ILE A 342 -26.52 4.55 -19.48
C ILE A 342 -28.05 4.76 -19.71
N SER A 343 -28.60 3.98 -20.65
CA SER A 343 -29.94 4.13 -21.26
C SER A 343 -31.13 4.30 -20.28
N ASN A 344 -32.11 5.11 -20.70
CA ASN A 344 -33.30 5.55 -19.95
C ASN A 344 -34.11 4.44 -19.24
N THR A 345 -34.01 3.18 -19.63
CA THR A 345 -34.74 2.07 -19.00
C THR A 345 -34.14 1.63 -17.66
N ALA A 346 -32.82 1.75 -17.49
CA ALA A 346 -32.16 1.43 -16.22
C ALA A 346 -32.49 2.45 -15.11
N MET A 347 -32.77 3.69 -15.49
CA MET A 347 -33.06 4.78 -14.55
C MET A 347 -34.38 4.55 -13.79
N LEU A 348 -35.43 4.10 -14.48
CA LEU A 348 -36.73 3.83 -13.85
C LEU A 348 -36.66 2.63 -12.91
N THR A 349 -35.91 1.58 -13.28
CA THR A 349 -35.72 0.41 -12.42
C THR A 349 -34.97 0.78 -11.14
N SER A 350 -33.92 1.60 -11.24
CA SER A 350 -33.16 2.07 -10.07
C SER A 350 -33.95 3.00 -9.17
N LEU A 351 -34.85 3.84 -9.73
CA LEU A 351 -35.76 4.65 -8.91
C LEU A 351 -36.86 3.81 -8.24
N SER A 352 -37.21 2.65 -8.80
CA SER A 352 -38.21 1.77 -8.19
C SER A 352 -37.62 0.74 -7.23
N SER A 353 -36.31 0.47 -7.27
CA SER A 353 -35.65 -0.62 -6.52
C SER A 353 -35.76 -0.56 -4.99
N PRO A 354 -35.82 0.61 -4.33
CA PRO A 354 -35.85 0.65 -2.86
C PRO A 354 -37.09 -0.03 -2.25
N PHE A 355 -38.15 -0.20 -3.04
CA PHE A 355 -39.36 -0.91 -2.65
C PHE A 355 -39.72 -1.98 -3.67
N ASP A 356 -40.18 -3.12 -3.17
CA ASP A 356 -40.68 -4.17 -4.03
C ASP A 356 -42.02 -3.79 -4.67
N TRP A 357 -42.40 -4.53 -5.71
CA TRP A 357 -43.64 -4.27 -6.45
C TRP A 357 -44.89 -4.41 -5.59
N ALA A 358 -44.86 -5.23 -4.53
CA ALA A 358 -45.96 -5.37 -3.58
C ALA A 358 -46.14 -4.08 -2.76
N SER A 359 -45.05 -3.48 -2.28
CA SER A 359 -45.07 -2.19 -1.57
C SER A 359 -45.60 -1.06 -2.45
N TRP A 360 -45.15 -0.98 -3.71
CA TRP A 360 -45.67 0.01 -4.66
C TRP A 360 -47.18 -0.14 -4.92
N ARG A 361 -47.66 -1.38 -5.07
CA ARG A 361 -49.10 -1.65 -5.22
C ARG A 361 -49.88 -1.25 -3.97
N CYS A 362 -49.36 -1.56 -2.77
CA CYS A 362 -49.98 -1.18 -1.51
C CYS A 362 -50.09 0.35 -1.37
N LEU A 363 -49.03 1.08 -1.73
CA LEU A 363 -49.03 2.54 -1.76
C LEU A 363 -50.01 3.13 -2.78
N GLY A 364 -50.11 2.52 -3.97
CA GLY A 364 -51.09 2.92 -4.97
C GLY A 364 -52.54 2.73 -4.48
N ILE A 365 -52.83 1.61 -3.84
CA ILE A 365 -54.16 1.31 -3.29
C ILE A 365 -54.50 2.26 -2.14
N SER A 366 -53.57 2.50 -1.21
CA SER A 366 -53.80 3.40 -0.07
C SER A 366 -54.01 4.85 -0.53
N CYS A 367 -53.23 5.31 -1.51
CA CYS A 367 -53.39 6.62 -2.15
C CYS A 367 -54.78 6.75 -2.80
N GLY A 368 -55.19 5.73 -3.59
CA GLY A 368 -56.51 5.69 -4.21
C GLY A 368 -57.66 5.74 -3.18
N MET A 369 -57.55 4.99 -2.09
CA MET A 369 -58.53 5.00 -1.01
C MET A 369 -58.65 6.37 -0.34
N VAL A 370 -57.54 7.06 -0.07
CA VAL A 370 -57.58 8.40 0.53
C VAL A 370 -58.18 9.42 -0.44
N VAL A 371 -57.85 9.36 -1.73
CA VAL A 371 -58.48 10.21 -2.76
C VAL A 371 -59.98 9.99 -2.81
N LEU A 372 -60.45 8.73 -2.77
CA LEU A 372 -61.88 8.40 -2.75
C LEU A 372 -62.56 8.95 -1.49
N ILE A 373 -61.97 8.75 -0.31
CA ILE A 373 -62.50 9.28 0.95
C ILE A 373 -62.59 10.81 0.90
N LEU A 374 -61.53 11.48 0.46
CA LEU A 374 -61.51 12.94 0.33
C LEU A 374 -62.55 13.44 -0.68
N THR A 375 -62.73 12.74 -1.81
CA THR A 375 -63.73 13.08 -2.82
C THR A 375 -65.15 12.98 -2.24
N VAL A 376 -65.46 11.87 -1.56
CA VAL A 376 -66.78 11.62 -0.97
C VAL A 376 -67.10 12.63 0.13
N VAL A 377 -66.12 12.92 1.01
CA VAL A 377 -66.30 13.85 2.14
C VAL A 377 -66.36 15.30 1.66
N HIS A 378 -65.54 15.69 0.68
CA HIS A 378 -65.42 17.08 0.24
C HIS A 378 -66.52 17.50 -0.76
N ARG A 379 -67.18 16.54 -1.43
CA ARG A 379 -68.20 16.77 -2.48
C ARG A 379 -67.75 17.75 -3.57
N LYS A 380 -66.44 17.92 -3.78
CA LYS A 380 -65.86 18.74 -4.86
C LYS A 380 -65.44 17.86 -6.03
N VAL A 381 -65.01 18.51 -7.11
CA VAL A 381 -64.46 17.86 -8.30
C VAL A 381 -63.27 16.98 -7.90
N ILE A 382 -63.24 15.75 -8.41
CA ILE A 382 -62.25 14.70 -8.12
C ILE A 382 -60.80 15.20 -8.30
N SER A 383 -60.59 16.13 -9.24
CA SER A 383 -59.28 16.73 -9.54
C SER A 383 -58.61 17.35 -8.33
N ASP A 384 -59.36 18.06 -7.48
CA ASP A 384 -58.79 18.83 -6.36
C ASP A 384 -58.21 17.89 -5.30
N SER A 385 -58.89 16.77 -5.03
CA SER A 385 -58.43 15.75 -4.08
C SER A 385 -57.20 15.00 -4.60
N ILE A 386 -57.11 14.74 -5.91
CA ILE A 386 -55.94 14.12 -6.53
C ILE A 386 -54.72 15.04 -6.41
N TYR A 387 -54.85 16.32 -6.78
CA TYR A 387 -53.73 17.27 -6.71
C TYR A 387 -53.21 17.47 -5.29
N LEU A 388 -54.11 17.49 -4.30
CA LEU A 388 -53.74 17.60 -2.90
C LEU A 388 -52.91 16.39 -2.43
N VAL A 389 -53.41 15.17 -2.67
CA VAL A 389 -52.73 13.94 -2.24
C VAL A 389 -51.38 13.79 -2.94
N VAL A 390 -51.33 14.01 -4.26
CA VAL A 390 -50.09 13.95 -5.05
C VAL A 390 -49.10 15.02 -4.60
N GLY A 391 -49.55 16.25 -4.34
CA GLY A 391 -48.71 17.34 -3.86
C GLY A 391 -48.05 17.01 -2.52
N ILE A 392 -48.80 16.43 -1.58
CA ILE A 392 -48.27 15.98 -0.29
C ILE A 392 -47.25 14.86 -0.47
N THR A 393 -47.54 13.86 -1.31
CA THR A 393 -46.63 12.72 -1.53
C THR A 393 -45.32 13.11 -2.21
N ILE A 394 -45.32 14.15 -3.05
CA ILE A 394 -44.11 14.65 -3.74
C ILE A 394 -43.34 15.67 -2.88
N GLU A 395 -43.79 15.97 -1.66
CA GLU A 395 -43.27 17.07 -0.82
C GLU A 395 -43.35 18.44 -1.53
N ASN A 396 -44.22 18.58 -2.53
CA ASN A 396 -44.35 19.82 -3.29
C ASN A 396 -45.27 20.80 -2.57
N SER A 397 -44.67 21.71 -1.80
CA SER A 397 -45.36 22.75 -1.04
C SER A 397 -46.11 23.77 -1.92
N VAL A 398 -45.87 23.80 -3.23
CA VAL A 398 -46.36 24.84 -4.15
C VAL A 398 -47.81 24.63 -4.60
N ILE A 399 -48.36 23.42 -4.49
CA ILE A 399 -49.73 23.10 -4.96
C ILE A 399 -50.81 23.45 -3.90
N ALA A 400 -50.39 23.76 -2.67
CA ALA A 400 -51.27 24.25 -1.61
C ALA A 400 -51.50 25.77 -1.74
N SER A 401 -52.07 26.23 -2.87
CA SER A 401 -52.56 27.61 -2.93
C SER A 401 -53.63 27.79 -1.83
N GLN A 402 -53.52 28.88 -1.07
CA GLN A 402 -54.40 29.22 0.06
C GLN A 402 -55.90 29.08 -0.28
N SER A 403 -56.26 29.28 -1.55
CA SER A 403 -57.62 29.11 -2.10
C SER A 403 -58.21 27.71 -1.92
N THR A 404 -57.40 26.65 -1.85
CA THR A 404 -57.87 25.27 -1.73
C THR A 404 -58.26 24.94 -0.28
N TYR A 405 -57.61 25.61 0.68
CA TYR A 405 -57.88 25.51 2.12
C TYR A 405 -58.90 26.52 2.63
N GLU A 406 -59.17 27.59 1.87
CA GLU A 406 -60.33 28.46 2.07
C GLU A 406 -61.63 27.71 1.70
N ILE A 407 -62.03 26.79 2.57
CA ILE A 407 -63.40 26.30 2.61
C ILE A 407 -64.25 27.50 2.98
N ARG A 408 -64.84 28.16 1.97
CA ARG A 408 -65.82 29.25 2.11
C ARG A 408 -66.78 28.86 3.24
N THR A 409 -66.60 29.45 4.42
CA THR A 409 -67.13 28.98 5.71
C THR A 409 -68.62 29.28 5.83
N GLY A 410 -69.42 28.66 4.98
CA GLY A 410 -70.87 28.67 5.01
C GLY A 410 -71.41 27.56 5.89
N LYS A 411 -71.50 27.83 7.21
CA LYS A 411 -72.53 27.30 8.14
C LYS A 411 -72.54 25.85 8.67
N LYS A 412 -71.51 24.99 8.52
CA LYS A 412 -71.45 23.73 9.32
C LYS A 412 -70.04 23.39 9.83
N LYS A 413 -69.69 23.88 11.03
CA LYS A 413 -68.35 23.80 11.66
C LYS A 413 -67.85 22.39 12.04
N TYR A 414 -68.72 21.38 12.13
CA TYR A 414 -68.33 20.07 12.68
C TYR A 414 -67.79 19.08 11.64
N HIS A 415 -68.09 19.26 10.35
CA HIS A 415 -67.67 18.29 9.32
C HIS A 415 -66.20 18.45 8.89
N SER A 416 -65.56 19.57 9.25
CA SER A 416 -64.19 19.90 8.84
C SER A 416 -63.13 19.18 9.68
N VAL A 417 -63.40 18.85 10.95
CA VAL A 417 -62.40 18.27 11.86
C VAL A 417 -61.86 16.95 11.34
N GLY A 418 -62.74 16.02 10.93
CA GLY A 418 -62.32 14.70 10.43
C GLY A 418 -61.49 14.78 9.14
N LEU A 419 -61.83 15.71 8.24
CA LEU A 419 -61.07 15.93 7.01
C LEU A 419 -59.66 16.46 7.29
N TYR A 420 -59.51 17.42 8.20
CA TYR A 420 -58.19 17.90 8.61
C TYR A 420 -57.37 16.81 9.30
N THR A 421 -58.00 15.94 10.09
CA THR A 421 -57.30 14.80 10.70
C THR A 421 -56.79 13.83 9.64
N ILE A 422 -57.60 13.47 8.63
CA ILE A 422 -57.16 12.58 7.54
C ILE A 422 -55.99 13.18 6.77
N ILE A 423 -56.07 14.48 6.43
CA ILE A 423 -55.00 15.18 5.73
C ILE A 423 -53.73 15.22 6.58
N ALA A 424 -53.84 15.57 7.87
CA ALA A 424 -52.69 15.63 8.78
C ALA A 424 -52.00 14.25 8.93
N VAL A 425 -52.78 13.18 9.10
CA VAL A 425 -52.26 11.81 9.18
C VAL A 425 -51.55 11.42 7.89
N TRP A 426 -52.14 11.71 6.72
CA TRP A 426 -51.50 11.43 5.43
C TRP A 426 -50.19 12.20 5.26
N THR A 427 -50.17 13.49 5.61
CA THR A 427 -48.96 14.32 5.55
C THR A 427 -47.85 13.78 6.45
N ILE A 428 -48.16 13.35 7.66
CA ILE A 428 -47.15 12.80 8.59
C ILE A 428 -46.65 11.43 8.10
N PHE A 429 -47.54 10.48 7.86
CA PHE A 429 -47.08 9.11 7.55
C PHE A 429 -46.51 8.99 6.14
N VAL A 430 -47.18 9.56 5.14
CA VAL A 430 -46.77 9.42 3.74
C VAL A 430 -45.87 10.57 3.32
N GLY A 431 -46.24 11.80 3.64
CA GLY A 431 -45.50 13.00 3.21
C GLY A 431 -44.16 13.22 3.92
N THR A 432 -43.94 12.65 5.12
CA THR A 432 -42.66 12.81 5.84
C THR A 432 -41.99 11.50 6.21
N VAL A 433 -42.70 10.54 6.83
CA VAL A 433 -42.06 9.29 7.27
C VAL A 433 -41.68 8.42 6.08
N LEU A 434 -42.62 8.14 5.18
CA LEU A 434 -42.37 7.26 4.03
C LEU A 434 -41.37 7.85 3.03
N THR A 435 -41.45 9.15 2.73
CA THR A 435 -40.51 9.81 1.81
C THR A 435 -39.08 9.82 2.37
N ASN A 436 -38.90 10.07 3.66
CA ASN A 436 -37.60 9.98 4.31
C ASN A 436 -37.08 8.55 4.35
N TRP A 437 -37.95 7.57 4.64
CA TRP A 437 -37.59 6.15 4.59
C TRP A 437 -37.12 5.75 3.20
N TYR A 438 -37.86 6.13 2.16
CA TYR A 438 -37.48 5.88 0.77
C TYR A 438 -36.11 6.50 0.43
N LYS A 439 -35.87 7.76 0.82
CA LYS A 439 -34.57 8.44 0.62
C LYS A 439 -33.42 7.67 1.31
N THR A 440 -33.63 7.20 2.54
CA THR A 440 -32.63 6.41 3.27
C THR A 440 -32.35 5.07 2.58
N CYS A 441 -33.39 4.32 2.19
CA CYS A 441 -33.22 3.05 1.47
C CYS A 441 -32.51 3.24 0.13
N PHE A 442 -32.90 4.24 -0.65
CA PHE A 442 -32.26 4.57 -1.92
C PHE A 442 -30.78 4.93 -1.75
N THR A 443 -30.45 5.74 -0.72
CA THR A 443 -29.06 6.10 -0.42
C THR A 443 -28.25 4.88 0.03
N MET A 444 -28.84 3.99 0.83
CA MET A 444 -28.19 2.75 1.26
C MET A 444 -27.90 1.82 0.08
N GLU A 445 -28.84 1.66 -0.86
CA GLU A 445 -28.61 0.85 -2.06
C GLU A 445 -27.52 1.45 -2.95
N MET A 446 -27.49 2.78 -3.12
CA MET A 446 -26.43 3.44 -3.88
C MET A 446 -25.04 3.25 -3.26
N ILE A 447 -24.92 3.36 -1.94
CA ILE A 447 -23.63 3.19 -1.24
C ILE A 447 -23.18 1.72 -1.24
N VAL A 448 -24.10 0.77 -0.99
CA VAL A 448 -23.75 -0.65 -0.87
C VAL A 448 -23.36 -1.27 -2.23
N LEU A 449 -23.96 -0.84 -3.34
CA LEU A 449 -23.57 -1.29 -4.68
C LEU A 449 -22.15 -0.86 -5.05
N GLU A 450 -21.67 0.27 -4.56
CA GLU A 450 -20.30 0.76 -4.81
C GLU A 450 -19.26 -0.11 -4.10
N ILE A 451 -19.55 -0.58 -2.88
CA ILE A 451 -18.68 -1.47 -2.10
C ILE A 451 -18.56 -2.85 -2.76
N LEU A 452 -19.65 -3.37 -3.33
CA LEU A 452 -19.70 -4.74 -3.87
C LEU A 452 -19.11 -4.87 -5.28
N VAL A 453 -18.96 -3.74 -6.01
CA VAL A 453 -18.28 -3.70 -7.32
C VAL A 453 -16.76 -3.53 -7.18
N HIS A 454 -16.29 -3.11 -6.01
CA HIS A 454 -14.86 -2.87 -5.72
C HIS A 454 -14.16 -3.96 -4.89
N VAL A 455 -14.88 -5.03 -4.50
CA VAL A 455 -14.33 -6.29 -3.97
C VAL A 455 -14.29 -7.32 -5.09
#